data_AF-A0A8T7GB94-F1
#
_entry.id   AF-A0A8T7GB94-F1
#
_cell.length_a   1.000
_cell.length_b   1.000
_cell.length_c   1.000
_cell.angle_alpha   90.00
_cell.angle_beta   90.00
_cell.angle_gamma   90.00
#
_symmetry.space_group_name_H-M   'P 1'
#
loop_
_entity.id
_entity.type
_entity.pdbx_description
1 polymer ?
#
loop_
_entity_poly.entity_id
_entity_poly.type
_entity_poly.pdbx_seq_one_letter_code
_entity_poly.pdbx_strand_id
1 'polypeptide(L)'
;MERKVNSKTLVPVYVLAALLAATSVIYFLASTEELPEAGEETAAALESTLFIGSGVGYAIIAAWVLAKRAKGSLVPYVVSIAGSVFLIALYVSSRTFSLPVVGLQEDIGFLDVSCKVLQGAIIGLATSVLMTNKSLTAKNVIKQ
;
A
#
# COMPACT_ATOMS: atom_id res chain seq x y z
N MET A 1 -13.63 -28.50 0.15
CA MET A 1 -13.39 -28.03 1.53
C MET A 1 -13.44 -26.51 1.52
N GLU A 2 -14.64 -25.92 1.66
CA GLU A 2 -14.78 -24.46 1.80
C GLU A 2 -14.33 -24.06 3.20
N ARG A 3 -13.23 -23.30 3.30
CA ARG A 3 -12.74 -22.80 4.58
C ARG A 3 -13.72 -21.72 5.03
N LYS A 4 -14.54 -22.01 6.05
CA LYS A 4 -15.51 -21.08 6.64
C LYS A 4 -14.78 -19.79 7.04
N VAL A 5 -15.04 -18.69 6.33
CA VAL A 5 -14.35 -17.41 6.53
C VAL A 5 -14.72 -16.88 7.92
N ASN A 6 -13.71 -16.61 8.75
CA ASN A 6 -13.91 -16.12 10.11
C ASN A 6 -14.34 -14.64 10.06
N SER A 7 -15.48 -14.30 10.69
CA SER A 7 -16.01 -12.93 10.74
C SER A 7 -15.03 -11.94 11.38
N LYS A 8 -14.18 -12.43 12.30
CA LYS A 8 -13.13 -11.62 12.95
C LYS A 8 -12.03 -11.16 11.98
N THR A 9 -11.85 -11.86 10.87
CA THR A 9 -10.88 -11.50 9.81
C THR A 9 -11.52 -10.80 8.62
N LEU A 10 -12.85 -10.79 8.49
CA LEU A 10 -13.52 -10.14 7.36
C LEU A 10 -13.50 -8.62 7.45
N VAL A 11 -13.85 -8.06 8.61
CA VAL A 11 -13.85 -6.61 8.84
C VAL A 11 -12.49 -5.98 8.55
N PRO A 12 -11.36 -6.44 9.13
CA PRO A 12 -10.06 -5.82 8.85
C PRO A 12 -9.62 -5.97 7.39
N VAL A 13 -10.11 -6.98 6.67
CA VAL A 13 -9.83 -7.18 5.24
C VAL A 13 -10.55 -6.15 4.38
N TYR A 14 -11.80 -5.82 4.71
CA TYR A 14 -12.51 -4.73 4.03
C TYR A 14 -11.91 -3.36 4.35
N VAL A 15 -11.53 -3.12 5.60
CA VAL A 15 -10.86 -1.88 6.01
C VAL A 15 -9.52 -1.75 5.27
N LEU A 16 -8.72 -2.82 5.20
CA LEU A 16 -7.47 -2.82 4.45
C LEU A 16 -7.70 -2.54 2.96
N ALA A 17 -8.68 -3.18 2.34
CA ALA A 17 -9.00 -2.94 0.93
C ALA A 17 -9.43 -1.49 0.67
N ALA A 18 -10.23 -0.91 1.57
CA ALA A 18 -10.62 0.50 1.50
C ALA A 18 -9.42 1.45 1.65
N LEU A 19 -8.49 1.16 2.56
CA LEU A 19 -7.26 1.93 2.73
C LEU A 19 -6.35 1.85 1.50
N LEU A 20 -6.18 0.66 0.92
CA LEU A 20 -5.40 0.47 -0.31
C LEU A 20 -6.04 1.24 -1.48
N ALA A 21 -7.37 1.20 -1.60
CA ALA A 21 -8.11 1.96 -2.61
C ALA A 21 -7.98 3.49 -2.40
N ALA A 22 -8.10 3.96 -1.16
CA ALA A 22 -7.90 5.38 -0.85
C ALA A 22 -6.47 5.85 -1.18
N THR A 23 -5.47 5.01 -0.85
CA THR A 23 -4.06 5.28 -1.18
C THR A 23 -3.85 5.35 -2.70
N SER A 24 -4.51 4.47 -3.46
CA SER A 24 -4.49 4.49 -4.92
C SER A 24 -5.02 5.81 -5.48
N VAL A 25 -6.17 6.28 -4.98
CA VAL A 25 -6.77 7.56 -5.39
C VAL A 25 -5.86 8.74 -5.05
N ILE A 26 -5.27 8.77 -3.85
CA ILE A 26 -4.33 9.82 -3.45
C ILE A 26 -3.13 9.87 -4.41
N TYR A 27 -2.57 8.72 -4.78
CA TYR A 27 -1.45 8.67 -5.73
C TYR A 27 -1.85 9.13 -7.13
N PHE A 28 -3.05 8.83 -7.60
CA PHE A 28 -3.53 9.39 -8.87
C PHE A 28 -3.73 10.90 -8.81
N LEU A 29 -4.26 11.43 -7.70
CA LEU A 29 -4.40 12.87 -7.51
C LEU A 29 -3.03 13.57 -7.46
N ALA A 30 -2.08 13.03 -6.71
CA ALA A 30 -0.71 13.55 -6.65
C ALA A 30 -0.07 13.59 -8.05
N SER A 31 -0.26 12.55 -8.86
CA SER A 31 0.22 12.54 -10.25
C SER A 31 -0.38 13.64 -11.12
N THR A 32 -1.63 14.06 -10.88
CA THR A 32 -2.25 15.16 -11.64
C THR A 32 -1.73 16.54 -11.24
N GLU A 33 -1.25 16.69 -10.01
CA GLU A 33 -0.63 17.94 -9.54
C GLU A 33 0.78 18.12 -10.13
N GLU A 34 1.45 17.03 -10.49
CA GLU A 34 2.81 17.03 -11.04
C GLU A 34 2.86 16.83 -12.56
N LEU A 35 1.80 17.22 -13.28
CA LEU A 35 1.84 17.24 -14.73
C LEU A 35 2.93 18.23 -15.18
N PRO A 36 3.92 17.79 -15.98
CA PRO A 36 5.03 18.66 -16.36
C PRO A 36 4.49 19.85 -17.15
N GLU A 37 4.71 21.06 -16.65
CA GLU A 37 4.52 22.26 -17.48
C GLU A 37 5.51 22.18 -18.66
N ALA A 38 5.04 22.57 -19.84
CA ALA A 38 5.74 22.36 -21.10
C ALA A 38 7.12 23.04 -21.09
N GLY A 39 8.16 22.28 -20.74
CA GLY A 39 9.53 22.75 -20.63
C GLY A 39 10.35 22.16 -19.48
N GLU A 40 9.72 21.58 -18.45
CA GLU A 40 10.42 21.07 -17.26
C GLU A 40 10.74 19.57 -17.28
N GLU A 41 11.87 19.27 -16.66
CA GLU A 41 12.79 18.16 -16.91
C GLU A 41 12.31 16.78 -16.44
N THR A 42 12.95 15.75 -17.01
CA THR A 42 12.84 14.29 -16.74
C THR A 42 12.46 13.85 -15.32
N ALA A 43 12.77 14.61 -14.28
CA ALA A 43 12.42 14.30 -12.90
C ALA A 43 10.91 14.34 -12.63
N ALA A 44 10.19 15.38 -13.10
CA ALA A 44 8.74 15.50 -12.92
C ALA A 44 7.98 14.38 -13.66
N ALA A 45 8.46 13.99 -14.85
CA ALA A 45 7.90 12.88 -15.61
C ALA A 45 8.12 11.52 -14.91
N LEU A 46 9.29 11.31 -14.31
CA LEU A 46 9.59 10.10 -13.53
C LEU A 46 8.74 10.04 -12.26
N GLU A 47 8.55 11.16 -11.58
CA GLU A 47 7.76 11.22 -10.37
C GLU A 47 6.28 10.94 -10.62
N SER A 48 5.69 11.62 -11.62
CA SER A 48 4.31 11.35 -12.04
C SER A 48 4.13 9.88 -12.46
N THR A 49 5.11 9.29 -13.14
CA THR A 49 5.10 7.86 -13.49
C THR A 49 5.15 6.96 -12.25
N LEU A 50 5.97 7.29 -11.25
CA LEU A 50 6.05 6.55 -9.99
C LEU A 50 4.75 6.63 -9.21
N PHE A 51 4.09 7.79 -9.18
CA PHE A 51 2.79 7.95 -8.53
C PHE A 51 1.69 7.18 -9.25
N ILE A 52 1.60 7.27 -10.57
CA ILE A 52 0.66 6.45 -11.36
C ILE A 52 0.93 4.96 -11.13
N GLY A 53 2.18 4.53 -11.22
CA GLY A 53 2.59 3.15 -11.02
C GLY A 53 2.23 2.64 -9.61
N SER A 54 2.48 3.45 -8.59
CA SER A 54 2.11 3.15 -7.21
C SER A 54 0.59 3.09 -7.04
N GLY A 55 -0.14 4.05 -7.63
CA GLY A 55 -1.60 4.09 -7.63
C GLY A 55 -2.21 2.83 -8.23
N VAL A 56 -1.75 2.42 -9.41
CA VAL A 56 -2.15 1.16 -10.06
C VAL A 56 -1.79 -0.04 -9.20
N GLY A 57 -0.57 -0.08 -8.64
CA GLY A 57 -0.12 -1.15 -7.76
C GLY A 57 -1.05 -1.35 -6.55
N TYR A 58 -1.39 -0.27 -5.85
CA TYR A 58 -2.32 -0.31 -4.72
C TYR A 58 -3.73 -0.74 -5.13
N ALA A 59 -4.23 -0.29 -6.29
CA ALA A 59 -5.53 -0.74 -6.81
C ALA A 59 -5.56 -2.25 -7.09
N ILE A 60 -4.51 -2.78 -7.72
CA ILE A 60 -4.37 -4.22 -7.99
C ILE A 60 -4.36 -5.00 -6.67
N ILE A 61 -3.58 -4.56 -5.68
CA ILE A 61 -3.51 -5.22 -4.37
C ILE A 61 -4.88 -5.15 -3.67
N ALA A 62 -5.60 -4.02 -3.73
CA ALA A 62 -6.93 -3.89 -3.16
C ALA A 62 -7.91 -4.92 -3.77
N ALA A 63 -7.94 -5.02 -5.10
CA ALA A 63 -8.73 -6.01 -5.81
C ALA A 63 -8.31 -7.46 -5.45
N TRP A 64 -7.01 -7.71 -5.29
CA TRP A 64 -6.48 -9.01 -4.95
C TRP A 64 -6.86 -9.44 -3.52
N VAL A 65 -6.76 -8.53 -2.55
CA VAL A 65 -7.23 -8.74 -1.17
C VAL A 65 -8.70 -9.15 -1.15
N LEU A 66 -9.55 -8.46 -1.92
CA LEU A 66 -10.97 -8.77 -2.02
C LEU A 66 -11.25 -10.10 -2.74
N ALA A 67 -10.54 -10.39 -3.84
CA ALA A 67 -10.74 -11.61 -4.62
C ALA A 67 -10.28 -12.88 -3.89
N LYS A 68 -9.21 -12.79 -3.08
CA LYS A 68 -8.65 -13.95 -2.35
C LYS A 68 -9.10 -14.03 -0.89
N ARG A 69 -9.97 -13.13 -0.41
CA ARG A 69 -10.51 -13.14 0.96
C ARG A 69 -11.10 -14.49 1.36
N ALA A 70 -11.78 -15.18 0.43
CA ALA A 70 -12.43 -16.47 0.67
C ALA A 70 -11.43 -17.64 0.77
N LYS A 71 -10.24 -17.50 0.17
CA LYS A 71 -9.21 -18.56 0.14
C LYS A 71 -8.18 -18.41 1.27
N GLY A 72 -8.22 -17.32 2.05
CA GLY A 72 -7.32 -17.08 3.17
C GLY A 72 -5.84 -16.96 2.76
N SER A 73 -5.56 -16.47 1.54
CA SER A 73 -4.19 -16.33 1.06
C SER A 73 -3.48 -15.21 1.83
N LEU A 74 -2.30 -15.51 2.39
CA LEU A 74 -1.49 -14.54 3.15
C LEU A 74 -0.67 -13.62 2.23
N VAL A 75 -0.49 -14.01 0.96
CA VAL A 75 0.33 -13.31 -0.03
C VAL A 75 -0.01 -11.83 -0.20
N PRO A 76 -1.28 -11.41 -0.44
CA PRO A 76 -1.58 -10.01 -0.70
C PRO A 76 -1.26 -9.10 0.49
N TYR A 77 -1.34 -9.60 1.73
CA TYR A 77 -0.96 -8.84 2.92
C TYR A 77 0.56 -8.61 2.99
N VAL A 78 1.36 -9.64 2.72
CA VAL A 78 2.83 -9.51 2.68
C VAL A 78 3.25 -8.55 1.58
N VAL A 79 2.63 -8.64 0.39
CA VAL A 79 2.89 -7.72 -0.73
C VAL A 79 2.52 -6.28 -0.35
N SER A 80 1.38 -6.07 0.33
CA SER A 80 0.98 -4.72 0.77
C SER A 80 1.95 -4.10 1.79
N ILE A 81 2.51 -4.91 2.68
CA ILE A 81 3.54 -4.47 3.64
C ILE A 81 4.82 -4.13 2.88
N ALA A 82 5.30 -5.04 2.04
CA ALA A 82 6.54 -4.85 1.29
C ALA A 82 6.48 -3.61 0.39
N GLY A 83 5.38 -3.42 -0.35
CA GLY A 83 5.18 -2.23 -1.19
C GLY A 83 5.13 -0.93 -0.38
N SER A 84 4.45 -0.92 0.77
CA SER A 84 4.36 0.26 1.62
C SER A 84 5.70 0.61 2.26
N VAL A 85 6.44 -0.39 2.78
CA VAL A 85 7.79 -0.19 3.32
C VAL A 85 8.74 0.33 2.25
N PHE A 86 8.68 -0.23 1.02
CA PHE A 86 9.50 0.21 -0.10
C PHE A 86 9.25 1.69 -0.45
N LEU A 87 7.99 2.11 -0.53
CA LEU A 87 7.65 3.50 -0.85
C LEU A 87 8.00 4.46 0.29
N ILE A 88 7.90 4.04 1.56
CA ILE A 88 8.40 4.83 2.68
C ILE A 88 9.93 4.97 2.60
N ALA A 89 10.64 3.88 2.32
CA ALA A 89 12.10 3.91 2.18
C ALA A 89 12.57 4.79 1.02
N LEU A 90 11.90 4.70 -0.14
CA LEU A 90 12.17 5.59 -1.28
C LEU A 90 11.97 7.06 -0.91
N TYR A 91 10.90 7.37 -0.19
CA TYR A 91 10.63 8.73 0.27
C TYR A 91 11.69 9.27 1.24
N VAL A 92 12.11 8.46 2.22
CA VAL A 92 13.19 8.85 3.12
C VAL A 92 14.51 9.00 2.36
N SER A 93 14.71 8.16 1.34
CA SER A 93 15.92 8.20 0.50
C SER A 93 15.96 9.44 -0.38
N SER A 94 14.85 9.88 -0.98
CA SER A 94 14.79 11.10 -1.79
C SER A 94 15.03 12.37 -0.97
N ARG A 95 14.74 12.33 0.35
CA ARG A 95 15.01 13.43 1.29
C ARG A 95 16.45 13.45 1.83
N THR A 96 17.13 12.31 1.85
CA THR A 96 18.49 12.18 2.40
C THR A 96 19.57 12.18 1.31
N PHE A 97 19.22 11.69 0.13
CA PHE A 97 20.06 11.65 -1.05
C PHE A 97 19.30 12.33 -2.19
N SER A 98 19.96 13.24 -2.92
CA SER A 98 19.43 13.79 -4.17
C SER A 98 19.31 12.67 -5.21
N LEU A 99 18.22 11.92 -5.16
CA LEU A 99 17.96 10.82 -6.08
C LEU A 99 17.50 11.43 -7.42
N PRO A 100 18.12 11.07 -8.56
CA PRO A 100 17.68 11.57 -9.87
C PRO A 100 16.26 11.13 -10.28
N VAL A 101 15.69 10.17 -9.55
CA VAL A 101 14.40 9.52 -9.82
C VAL A 101 13.22 10.27 -9.19
N VAL A 102 13.46 10.98 -8.09
CA VAL A 102 12.48 11.78 -7.36
C VAL A 102 13.29 13.00 -6.96
N GLY A 103 13.11 14.13 -7.66
CA GLY A 103 13.94 15.32 -7.44
C GLY A 103 13.96 15.74 -5.97
N LEU A 104 14.83 16.68 -5.60
CA LEU A 104 14.78 17.26 -4.25
C LEU A 104 13.44 17.96 -4.05
N GLN A 105 12.45 17.23 -3.53
CA GLN A 105 11.23 17.81 -2.98
C GLN A 105 11.65 18.51 -1.70
N GLU A 106 11.81 19.84 -1.76
CA GLU A 106 11.97 20.64 -0.56
C GLU A 106 10.61 20.86 0.12
N ASP A 107 9.52 20.88 -0.66
CA ASP A 107 8.17 21.05 -0.15
C ASP A 107 7.54 19.74 0.34
N ILE A 108 6.93 19.81 1.53
CA ILE A 108 6.16 18.71 2.10
C ILE A 108 4.70 18.92 1.69
N GLY A 109 4.26 18.20 0.65
CA GLY A 109 2.87 18.19 0.23
C GLY A 109 1.97 17.55 1.29
N PHE A 110 0.80 18.13 1.52
CA PHE A 110 -0.22 17.53 2.41
C PHE A 110 -0.61 16.11 1.98
N LEU A 111 -0.69 15.87 0.66
CA LEU A 111 -1.00 14.55 0.09
C LEU A 111 0.08 13.51 0.39
N ASP A 112 1.35 13.91 0.33
CA ASP A 112 2.49 13.03 0.57
C ASP A 112 2.54 12.55 2.04
N VAL A 113 2.40 13.46 3.00
CA VAL A 113 2.31 13.11 4.44
C VAL A 113 1.09 12.22 4.71
N SER A 114 -0.06 12.58 4.14
CA SER A 114 -1.30 11.79 4.29
C SER A 114 -1.11 10.37 3.76
N CYS A 115 -0.39 10.21 2.65
CA CYS A 115 -0.08 8.92 2.06
C CYS A 115 0.82 8.08 2.97
N LYS A 116 1.84 8.65 3.61
CA LYS A 116 2.70 7.93 4.55
C LYS A 116 1.95 7.47 5.79
N VAL A 117 1.03 8.28 6.31
CA VAL A 117 0.15 7.88 7.43
C VAL A 117 -0.75 6.71 7.03
N LEU A 118 -1.34 6.76 5.83
CA LEU A 118 -2.15 5.66 5.29
C LEU A 118 -1.32 4.38 5.08
N GLN A 119 -0.10 4.51 4.58
CA GLN A 119 0.84 3.39 4.43
C GLN A 119 1.18 2.75 5.79
N GLY A 120 1.37 3.56 6.83
CA GLY A 120 1.53 3.07 8.20
C GLY A 120 0.32 2.27 8.70
N ALA A 121 -0.90 2.76 8.44
CA ALA A 121 -2.13 2.07 8.79
C ALA A 121 -2.30 0.74 8.02
N ILE A 122 -1.93 0.71 6.73
CA ILE A 122 -1.91 -0.50 5.89
C ILE A 122 -0.97 -1.55 6.49
N ILE A 123 0.25 -1.15 6.86
CA ILE A 123 1.24 -2.06 7.47
C ILE A 123 0.70 -2.62 8.79
N GLY A 124 0.14 -1.77 9.66
CA GLY A 124 -0.41 -2.19 10.95
C GLY A 124 -1.57 -3.18 10.80
N LEU A 125 -2.53 -2.89 9.93
CA LEU A 125 -3.69 -3.75 9.68
C LEU A 125 -3.29 -5.07 9.00
N ALA A 126 -2.43 -5.02 7.97
CA ALA A 126 -1.95 -6.22 7.29
C ALA A 126 -1.20 -7.14 8.28
N THR A 127 -0.35 -6.57 9.13
CA THR A 127 0.38 -7.32 10.16
C THR A 127 -0.57 -7.94 11.19
N SER A 128 -1.55 -7.19 11.68
CA SER A 128 -2.57 -7.68 12.62
C SER A 128 -3.37 -8.86 12.03
N VAL A 129 -3.77 -8.77 10.76
CA VAL A 129 -4.45 -9.86 10.05
C VAL A 129 -3.55 -11.09 9.91
N LEU A 130 -2.26 -10.91 9.61
CA LEU A 130 -1.29 -12.02 9.52
C LEU A 130 -1.10 -12.72 10.88
N MET A 131 -0.95 -11.96 11.96
CA MET A 131 -0.79 -12.50 13.32
C MET A 131 -2.04 -13.27 13.77
N THR A 132 -3.23 -12.73 13.50
CA THR A 132 -4.50 -13.38 13.83
C THR A 132 -4.66 -14.71 13.07
N ASN A 133 -4.30 -14.74 11.78
CA ASN A 133 -4.36 -15.98 10.97
C ASN A 133 -3.36 -17.05 11.42
N LYS A 134 -2.14 -16.65 11.81
CA LYS A 134 -1.15 -17.60 12.37
C LYS A 134 -1.63 -18.20 13.71
N SER A 135 -2.19 -17.38 14.59
CA SER A 135 -2.73 -17.82 15.88
C SER A 135 -3.88 -18.83 15.74
N LEU A 136 -4.76 -18.64 14.75
CA LEU A 136 -5.86 -19.56 14.47
C LEU A 136 -5.37 -20.92 13.92
N THR A 137 -4.32 -20.93 13.10
CA THR A 137 -3.71 -22.17 12.61
C THR A 137 -3.10 -22.98 13.76
N ALA A 138 -2.38 -22.31 14.67
CA ALA A 138 -1.78 -22.96 15.84
C ALA A 138 -2.83 -23.58 16.78
N LYS A 139 -3.94 -22.87 17.03
CA LYS A 139 -5.03 -23.40 17.89
C LYS A 139 -5.76 -24.60 17.30
N ASN A 140 -5.87 -24.72 15.98
CA ASN A 140 -6.50 -25.88 15.34
C ASN A 140 -5.59 -27.12 15.34
N VAL A 141 -4.26 -26.94 15.31
CA VAL A 141 -3.29 -28.05 15.41
C VAL A 141 -3.30 -28.66 16.82
N ILE A 142 -3.50 -27.85 17.87
CA ILE A 142 -3.52 -28.33 19.26
C ILE A 142 -4.86 -29.04 19.62
N LYS A 143 -5.90 -28.87 18.79
CA LYS A 143 -7.23 -29.46 19.01
C LYS A 143 -7.49 -30.75 18.21
N GLN A 144 -6.52 -31.20 17.42
CA GLN A 144 -6.52 -32.52 16.77
C GLN A 144 -5.62 -33.47 17.54
#